data_AF-A0A510KE71-F1
#
_entry.id   AF-A0A510KE71-F1
#
_cell.length_a   1.000
_cell.length_b   1.000
_cell.length_c   1.000
_cell.angle_alpha   90.00
_cell.angle_beta   90.00
_cell.angle_gamma   90.00
#
_symmetry.space_group_name_H-M   'P 1'
#
loop_
_entity.id
_entity.type
_entity.pdbx_description
1 polymer ?
#
loop_
_entity_poly.entity_id
_entity_poly.type
_entity_poly.pdbx_seq_one_letter_code
_entity_poly.pdbx_strand_id
1 'polypeptide(L)'
;MNKQAVRIIQFVINSILTFVSFASAILVFLLLIPLAITALISFLVHNWSFFWNFLVIVAILTGVAFFIETLSFKLPEMFGKFFEEEKEDEKIYQEYENWFNEWYQKEYEKYQQKWQEQQNQQGYSTHYSAEDIIEKFEENLKVLGLDSSGELTLQTIKKAHRAKAKEFHPDKNSGKDTTADMQRVNAAKEYLDANLEYYLSKISKN
;
A
#
# COMPACT_ATOMS: atom_id res chain seq x y z
N MET A 1 -14.70 -17.77 -33.55
CA MET A 1 -13.29 -18.00 -33.14
C MET A 1 -13.24 -17.94 -31.62
N ASN A 2 -12.58 -18.88 -30.93
CA ASN A 2 -12.53 -18.88 -29.46
C ASN A 2 -11.77 -17.62 -28.96
N LYS A 3 -12.38 -16.79 -28.10
CA LYS A 3 -11.79 -15.56 -27.56
C LYS A 3 -10.42 -15.80 -26.91
N GLN A 4 -10.24 -16.92 -26.21
CA GLN A 4 -8.96 -17.31 -25.64
C GLN A 4 -7.91 -17.60 -26.73
N ALA A 5 -8.29 -18.29 -27.80
CA ALA A 5 -7.38 -18.54 -28.91
C ALA A 5 -6.95 -17.24 -29.60
N VAL A 6 -7.86 -16.26 -29.76
CA VAL A 6 -7.49 -14.95 -30.32
C VAL A 6 -6.55 -14.17 -29.41
N ARG A 7 -6.77 -14.20 -28.08
CA ARG A 7 -5.87 -13.58 -27.10
C ARG A 7 -4.48 -14.19 -27.12
N ILE A 8 -4.38 -15.52 -27.26
CA ILE A 8 -3.08 -16.20 -27.41
C ILE A 8 -2.40 -15.75 -28.71
N ILE A 9 -3.14 -15.67 -29.82
CA ILE A 9 -2.61 -15.19 -31.11
C ILE A 9 -2.13 -13.74 -30.98
N GLN A 10 -2.92 -12.85 -30.37
CA GLN A 10 -2.56 -11.45 -30.11
C GLN A 10 -1.27 -11.36 -29.28
N PHE A 11 -1.19 -12.13 -28.20
CA PHE A 11 -0.01 -12.16 -27.33
C PHE A 11 1.24 -12.59 -28.11
N VAL A 12 1.13 -13.64 -28.93
CA VAL A 12 2.24 -14.12 -29.76
C VAL A 12 2.66 -13.07 -30.79
N ILE A 13 1.70 -12.46 -31.51
CA ILE A 13 1.97 -11.42 -32.50
C ILE A 13 2.65 -10.21 -31.85
N ASN A 14 2.11 -9.71 -30.73
CA ASN A 14 2.71 -8.58 -30.00
C ASN A 14 4.11 -8.91 -29.49
N SER A 15 4.33 -10.12 -28.99
CA SER A 15 5.65 -10.55 -28.51
C SER A 15 6.68 -10.56 -29.64
N ILE A 16 6.31 -11.10 -30.81
CA ILE A 16 7.16 -11.09 -32.00
C ILE A 16 7.43 -9.66 -32.45
N LEU A 17 6.40 -8.82 -32.54
CA LEU A 17 6.52 -7.45 -33.05
C LEU A 17 7.38 -6.58 -32.13
N THR A 18 7.27 -6.76 -30.81
CA THR A 18 8.12 -6.09 -29.82
C THR A 18 9.58 -6.52 -29.96
N PHE A 19 9.83 -7.81 -30.12
CA PHE A 19 11.18 -8.33 -30.35
C PHE A 19 11.79 -7.80 -31.65
N VAL A 20 11.01 -7.81 -32.75
CA VAL A 20 11.44 -7.28 -34.04
C VAL A 20 11.71 -5.78 -33.95
N SER A 21 10.87 -5.02 -33.23
CA SER A 21 11.09 -3.59 -32.99
C SER A 21 12.43 -3.35 -32.29
N PHE A 22 12.71 -4.08 -31.21
CA PHE A 22 13.97 -3.99 -30.48
C PHE A 22 15.19 -4.33 -31.35
N ALA A 23 15.12 -5.44 -32.10
CA ALA A 23 16.19 -5.85 -33.00
C ALA A 23 16.41 -4.82 -34.14
N SER A 24 15.32 -4.25 -34.69
CA SER A 24 15.39 -3.25 -35.74
C SER A 24 16.06 -1.96 -35.27
N ALA A 25 15.84 -1.55 -34.02
CA ALA A 25 16.48 -0.36 -33.45
C ALA A 25 18.01 -0.54 -33.35
N ILE A 26 18.47 -1.73 -32.93
CA ILE A 26 19.89 -2.08 -32.90
C ILE A 26 20.49 -2.07 -34.31
N LEU A 27 19.79 -2.66 -35.28
CA LEU A 27 20.27 -2.70 -36.67
C LEU A 27 20.39 -1.29 -37.28
N VAL A 28 19.40 -0.42 -37.06
CA VAL A 28 19.46 0.98 -37.52
C VAL A 28 20.64 1.71 -36.87
N PHE A 29 20.89 1.49 -35.58
CA PHE A 29 22.06 2.08 -34.91
C PHE A 29 23.38 1.59 -35.50
N LEU A 30 23.51 0.30 -35.79
CA LEU A 30 24.70 -0.27 -36.41
C LEU A 30 24.95 0.28 -37.83
N LEU A 31 23.90 0.69 -38.55
CA LEU A 31 24.00 1.29 -39.89
C LEU A 31 24.60 2.71 -39.88
N LEU A 32 24.70 3.37 -38.72
CA LEU A 32 25.34 4.69 -38.62
C LEU A 32 26.85 4.63 -38.91
N ILE A 33 27.51 3.51 -38.57
CA ILE A 33 28.94 3.30 -38.83
C ILE A 33 29.24 3.24 -40.33
N PRO A 34 28.62 2.35 -41.13
CA PRO A 34 28.82 2.35 -42.58
C PRO A 34 28.36 3.66 -43.21
N LEU A 35 27.31 4.32 -42.72
CA LEU A 35 26.89 5.64 -43.21
C LEU A 35 28.03 6.67 -43.07
N ALA A 36 28.67 6.74 -41.90
CA ALA A 36 29.81 7.62 -41.68
C ALA A 36 31.01 7.28 -42.58
N ILE A 37 31.30 5.98 -42.79
CA ILE A 37 32.35 5.52 -43.71
C ILE A 37 32.03 5.96 -45.14
N THR A 38 30.78 5.79 -45.60
CA THR A 38 30.38 6.22 -46.95
C THR A 38 30.51 7.73 -47.13
N ALA A 39 30.22 8.52 -46.10
CA ALA A 39 30.41 9.97 -46.12
C ALA A 39 31.90 10.34 -46.23
N LEU A 40 32.77 9.69 -45.46
CA LEU A 40 34.23 9.91 -45.50
C LEU A 40 34.81 9.58 -46.89
N ILE A 41 34.44 8.42 -47.45
CA ILE A 41 34.89 8.02 -48.80
C ILE A 41 34.37 9.01 -49.85
N SER A 42 33.11 9.41 -49.76
CA SER A 42 32.50 10.36 -50.71
C SER A 42 33.17 11.73 -50.66
N PHE A 43 33.59 12.17 -49.47
CA PHE A 43 34.39 13.39 -49.30
C PHE A 43 35.75 13.28 -49.97
N LEU A 44 36.49 12.18 -49.76
CA LEU A 44 37.81 11.97 -50.36
C LEU A 44 37.76 11.89 -51.89
N VAL A 45 36.76 11.19 -52.43
CA VAL A 45 36.60 10.97 -53.88
C VAL A 45 35.87 12.13 -54.58
N HIS A 46 35.37 13.12 -53.82
CA HIS A 46 34.57 14.23 -54.34
C HIS A 46 33.33 13.79 -55.14
N ASN A 47 32.79 12.60 -54.85
CA ASN A 47 31.60 12.06 -55.49
C ASN A 47 30.61 11.57 -54.41
N TRP A 48 29.47 12.25 -54.33
CA TRP A 48 28.45 12.01 -53.30
C TRP A 48 27.35 11.03 -53.71
N SER A 49 27.34 10.55 -54.96
CA SER A 49 26.29 9.66 -55.46
C SER A 49 26.15 8.39 -54.61
N PHE A 50 27.27 7.81 -54.19
CA PHE A 50 27.27 6.61 -53.35
C PHE A 50 26.69 6.87 -51.95
N PHE A 51 27.08 7.97 -51.30
CA PHE A 51 26.52 8.37 -50.01
C PHE A 51 25.01 8.60 -50.08
N TRP A 52 24.51 9.33 -51.08
CA TRP A 52 23.08 9.61 -51.21
C TRP A 52 22.25 8.34 -51.40
N ASN A 53 22.72 7.40 -52.23
CA ASN A 53 22.06 6.11 -52.40
C ASN A 53 22.01 5.33 -51.08
N PHE A 54 23.12 5.28 -50.33
CA PHE A 54 23.17 4.61 -49.04
C PHE A 54 22.28 5.30 -47.99
N LEU A 55 22.26 6.63 -47.95
CA LEU A 55 21.42 7.42 -47.06
C LEU A 55 19.93 7.14 -47.30
N VAL A 56 19.49 7.04 -48.56
CA VAL A 56 18.10 6.70 -48.90
C VAL A 56 17.74 5.30 -48.38
N ILE A 57 18.63 4.32 -48.52
CA ILE A 57 18.41 2.97 -47.99
C ILE A 57 18.27 3.01 -46.47
N VAL A 58 19.16 3.72 -45.77
CA VAL A 58 19.09 3.88 -44.30
C VAL A 58 17.77 4.55 -43.91
N ALA A 59 17.36 5.62 -44.60
CA ALA A 59 16.11 6.31 -44.34
C ALA A 59 14.88 5.41 -44.52
N ILE A 60 14.84 4.58 -45.57
CA ILE A 60 13.77 3.60 -45.79
C ILE A 60 13.73 2.58 -44.65
N LEU A 61 14.89 2.02 -44.27
CA LEU A 61 14.97 1.04 -43.18
C LEU A 61 14.54 1.62 -41.83
N THR A 62 14.94 2.86 -41.53
CA THR A 62 14.48 3.58 -40.34
C THR A 62 12.97 3.82 -40.37
N GLY A 63 12.42 4.21 -41.53
CA GLY A 63 10.97 4.39 -41.70
C GLY A 63 10.18 3.09 -41.48
N VAL A 64 10.69 1.95 -41.98
CA VAL A 64 10.09 0.63 -41.74
C VAL A 64 10.17 0.25 -40.26
N ALA A 65 11.32 0.44 -39.61
CA ALA A 65 11.48 0.16 -38.19
C ALA A 65 10.49 0.99 -37.33
N PHE A 66 10.37 2.28 -37.63
CA PHE A 66 9.41 3.17 -36.95
C PHE A 66 7.95 2.73 -37.14
N PHE A 67 7.60 2.24 -38.34
CA PHE A 67 6.26 1.73 -38.60
C PHE A 67 5.96 0.47 -37.79
N ILE A 68 6.93 -0.45 -37.68
CA ILE A 68 6.80 -1.68 -36.86
C ILE A 68 6.62 -1.33 -35.38
N GLU A 69 7.37 -0.35 -34.88
CA GLU A 69 7.24 0.13 -33.50
C GLU A 69 5.85 0.75 -33.25
N THR A 70 5.38 1.59 -34.17
CA THR A 70 4.04 2.20 -34.10
C THR A 70 2.94 1.14 -34.11
N LEU A 71 3.08 0.11 -34.95
CA LEU A 71 2.16 -1.02 -34.97
C LEU A 71 2.19 -1.81 -33.66
N SER A 72 3.37 -2.09 -33.10
CA SER A 72 3.52 -2.79 -31.81
C SER A 72 2.76 -2.10 -30.70
N PHE A 73 2.81 -0.77 -30.67
CA PHE A 73 2.10 0.01 -29.66
C PHE A 73 0.57 0.03 -29.87
N LYS A 74 0.10 0.16 -31.12
CA LYS A 74 -1.33 0.29 -31.41
C LYS A 74 -2.09 -1.02 -31.52
N LEU A 75 -1.42 -2.13 -31.79
CA LEU A 75 -2.07 -3.43 -31.96
C LEU A 75 -2.85 -3.87 -30.70
N PRO A 76 -2.33 -3.78 -29.47
CA PRO A 76 -3.11 -4.03 -28.25
C PRO A 76 -4.42 -3.21 -28.18
N GLU A 77 -4.35 -1.91 -28.48
CA GLU A 77 -5.52 -1.01 -28.43
C GLU A 77 -6.60 -1.41 -29.44
N MET A 78 -6.20 -1.78 -30.65
CA MET A 78 -7.14 -2.23 -31.69
C MET A 78 -7.84 -3.54 -31.31
N PHE A 79 -7.11 -4.48 -30.72
CA PHE A 79 -7.69 -5.73 -30.22
C PHE A 79 -8.61 -5.49 -29.02
N GLY A 80 -8.26 -4.59 -28.11
CA GLY A 80 -9.12 -4.20 -26.99
C GLY A 80 -10.46 -3.62 -27.45
N LYS A 81 -10.43 -2.74 -28.47
CA LYS A 81 -11.66 -2.21 -29.10
C LYS A 81 -12.47 -3.29 -29.81
N PHE A 82 -11.82 -4.20 -30.53
CA PHE A 82 -12.50 -5.30 -31.23
C PHE A 82 -13.23 -6.26 -30.27
N PHE A 83 -12.69 -6.47 -29.07
CA PHE A 83 -13.26 -7.35 -28.06
C PHE A 83 -14.17 -6.66 -27.05
N GLU A 84 -14.43 -5.36 -27.22
CA GLU A 84 -15.15 -4.51 -26.27
C GLU A 84 -14.60 -4.67 -24.83
N GLU A 85 -13.27 -4.82 -24.69
CA GLU A 85 -12.63 -5.11 -23.39
C GLU A 85 -12.92 -4.00 -22.37
N GLU A 86 -13.08 -2.76 -22.81
CA GLU A 86 -13.48 -1.64 -21.95
C GLU A 86 -14.79 -1.91 -21.17
N LYS A 87 -15.78 -2.56 -21.80
CA LYS A 87 -17.05 -2.92 -21.14
C LYS A 87 -16.90 -4.12 -20.21
N GLU A 88 -16.00 -5.04 -20.52
CA GLU A 88 -15.70 -6.17 -19.64
C GLU A 88 -14.91 -5.70 -18.42
N ASP A 89 -13.92 -4.84 -18.63
CA ASP A 89 -13.12 -4.23 -17.59
C ASP A 89 -14.01 -3.42 -16.65
N GLU A 90 -14.92 -2.58 -17.19
CA GLU A 90 -15.88 -1.83 -16.38
C GLU A 90 -16.75 -2.76 -15.51
N LYS A 91 -17.24 -3.88 -16.06
CA LYS A 91 -17.99 -4.88 -15.29
C LYS A 91 -17.15 -5.52 -14.20
N ILE A 92 -15.90 -5.88 -14.50
CA ILE A 92 -14.97 -6.47 -13.53
C ILE A 92 -14.68 -5.47 -12.40
N TYR A 93 -14.48 -4.19 -12.73
CA TYR A 93 -14.29 -3.14 -11.73
C TYR A 93 -15.51 -2.96 -10.84
N GLN A 94 -16.72 -2.91 -11.42
CA GLN A 94 -17.97 -2.81 -10.66
C GLN A 94 -18.19 -4.04 -9.76
N GLU A 95 -17.92 -5.25 -10.26
CA GLU A 95 -18.02 -6.47 -9.48
C GLU A 95 -17.03 -6.50 -8.32
N TYR A 96 -15.79 -6.08 -8.57
CA TYR A 96 -14.76 -5.94 -7.54
C TYR A 96 -15.13 -4.90 -6.49
N GLU A 97 -15.61 -3.72 -6.92
CA GLU A 97 -16.03 -2.64 -6.02
C GLU A 97 -17.19 -3.10 -5.12
N ASN A 98 -18.19 -3.78 -5.68
CA ASN A 98 -19.29 -4.34 -4.92
C ASN A 98 -18.80 -5.38 -3.90
N TRP A 99 -17.96 -6.33 -4.33
CA TRP A 99 -17.36 -7.32 -3.44
C TRP A 99 -16.54 -6.67 -2.31
N PHE A 100 -15.72 -5.67 -2.64
CA PHE A 100 -14.88 -4.95 -1.69
C PHE A 100 -15.74 -4.20 -0.65
N ASN A 101 -16.79 -3.52 -1.11
CA ASN A 101 -17.72 -2.81 -0.25
C ASN A 101 -18.46 -3.78 0.68
N GLU A 102 -18.95 -4.91 0.18
CA GLU A 102 -19.57 -5.94 1.02
C GLU A 102 -18.60 -6.50 2.06
N TRP A 103 -17.37 -6.80 1.66
CA TRP A 103 -16.34 -7.30 2.57
C TRP A 103 -16.01 -6.26 3.65
N TYR A 104 -15.85 -5.00 3.26
CA TYR A 104 -15.55 -3.89 4.16
C TYR A 104 -16.68 -3.68 5.19
N GLN A 105 -17.94 -3.70 4.74
CA GLN A 105 -19.10 -3.58 5.62
C GLN A 105 -19.16 -4.73 6.63
N LYS A 106 -18.98 -5.98 6.18
CA LYS A 106 -18.95 -7.15 7.07
C LYS A 106 -17.83 -7.07 8.11
N GLU A 107 -16.66 -6.57 7.72
CA GLU A 107 -15.54 -6.43 8.64
C GLU A 107 -15.76 -5.30 9.64
N TYR A 108 -16.38 -4.19 9.20
CA TYR A 108 -16.78 -3.09 10.06
C TYR A 108 -17.85 -3.53 11.09
N GLU A 109 -18.84 -4.31 10.67
CA GLU A 109 -19.86 -4.87 11.56
C GLU A 109 -19.25 -5.80 12.62
N LYS A 110 -18.31 -6.67 12.25
CA LYS A 110 -17.58 -7.51 13.23
C LYS A 110 -16.78 -6.67 14.21
N TYR A 111 -16.15 -5.59 13.75
CA TYR A 111 -15.41 -4.69 14.61
C TYR A 111 -16.35 -4.00 15.61
N GLN A 112 -17.51 -3.51 15.14
CA GLN A 112 -18.54 -2.91 15.98
C GLN A 112 -19.12 -3.91 16.99
N GLN A 113 -19.41 -5.14 16.57
CA GLN A 113 -19.88 -6.19 17.48
C GLN A 113 -18.85 -6.53 18.56
N LYS A 114 -17.57 -6.69 18.20
CA LYS A 114 -16.50 -6.90 19.18
C LYS A 114 -16.37 -5.73 20.15
N TRP A 115 -16.51 -4.50 19.66
CA TRP A 115 -16.47 -3.30 20.47
C TRP A 115 -17.65 -3.23 21.45
N GLN A 116 -18.87 -3.56 20.99
CA GLN A 116 -20.06 -3.63 21.83
C GLN A 116 -20.02 -4.80 22.82
N GLU A 117 -19.52 -5.98 22.43
CA GLU A 117 -19.31 -7.13 23.32
C GLU A 117 -18.28 -6.81 24.41
N GLN A 118 -17.20 -6.10 24.06
CA GLN A 118 -16.22 -5.62 25.02
C GLN A 118 -16.84 -4.60 25.98
N GLN A 119 -17.75 -3.74 25.49
CA GLN A 119 -18.47 -2.78 26.32
C GLN A 119 -19.54 -3.44 27.23
N ASN A 120 -20.23 -4.49 26.74
CA ASN A 120 -21.20 -5.26 27.53
C ASN A 120 -20.52 -6.20 28.54
N GLN A 121 -19.34 -6.74 28.25
CA GLN A 121 -18.52 -7.47 29.23
C GLN A 121 -17.90 -6.53 30.27
N GLN A 122 -17.67 -5.26 29.92
CA GLN A 122 -17.35 -4.18 30.86
C GLN A 122 -18.61 -3.52 31.46
N GLY A 123 -19.77 -4.21 31.43
CA GLY A 123 -20.99 -3.88 32.15
C GLY A 123 -20.86 -3.98 33.67
N TYR A 124 -19.83 -3.37 34.25
CA TYR A 124 -19.82 -2.90 35.63
C TYR A 124 -20.52 -1.54 35.66
N SER A 125 -21.85 -1.54 35.47
CA SER A 125 -22.69 -0.48 36.02
C SER A 125 -22.90 -0.77 37.51
N THR A 126 -21.82 -0.65 38.29
CA THR A 126 -21.93 -0.55 39.74
C THR A 126 -22.08 0.91 40.09
N HIS A 127 -23.19 1.24 40.74
CA HIS A 127 -23.43 2.50 41.41
C HIS A 127 -22.35 2.63 42.51
N TYR A 128 -21.18 3.18 42.17
CA TYR A 128 -20.12 3.47 43.12
C TYR A 128 -20.44 4.78 43.84
N SER A 129 -20.26 4.82 45.16
CA SER A 129 -20.24 6.10 45.88
C SER A 129 -19.12 6.98 45.28
N ALA A 130 -19.26 8.30 45.34
CA ALA A 130 -18.21 9.21 44.88
C ALA A 130 -16.85 8.94 45.55
N GLU A 131 -16.89 8.41 46.77
CA GLU A 131 -15.73 7.99 47.58
C GLU A 131 -15.07 6.72 47.00
N ASP A 132 -15.84 5.73 46.56
CA ASP A 132 -15.33 4.49 45.96
C ASP A 132 -14.57 4.75 44.65
N ILE A 133 -15.00 5.76 43.88
CA ILE A 133 -14.34 6.12 42.61
C ILE A 133 -12.96 6.71 42.87
N ILE A 134 -12.82 7.56 43.91
CA ILE A 134 -11.56 8.21 44.28
C ILE A 134 -10.58 7.16 44.81
N GLU A 135 -11.00 6.31 45.74
CA GLU A 135 -10.16 5.25 46.29
C GLU A 135 -9.65 4.30 45.19
N LYS A 136 -10.57 3.83 44.33
CA LYS A 136 -10.23 2.95 43.21
C LYS A 136 -9.33 3.65 42.19
N PHE A 137 -9.47 4.97 42.00
CA PHE A 137 -8.57 5.73 41.14
C PHE A 137 -7.14 5.73 41.70
N GLU A 138 -6.98 5.98 43.01
CA GLU A 138 -5.68 5.97 43.69
C GLU A 138 -5.03 4.60 43.74
N GLU A 139 -5.82 3.52 43.89
CA GLU A 139 -5.31 2.16 43.76
C GLU A 139 -4.74 1.87 42.36
N ASN A 140 -5.43 2.33 41.32
CA ASN A 140 -4.95 2.16 39.95
C ASN A 140 -3.74 3.04 39.63
N LEU A 141 -3.59 4.20 40.26
CA LEU A 141 -2.35 4.99 40.21
C LEU A 141 -1.17 4.19 40.77
N LYS A 142 -1.35 3.51 41.91
CA LYS A 142 -0.32 2.66 42.52
C LYS A 142 0.10 1.51 41.61
N VAL A 143 -0.83 0.90 40.85
CA VAL A 143 -0.51 -0.14 39.86
C VAL A 143 0.45 0.37 38.79
N LEU A 144 0.31 1.63 38.36
CA LEU A 144 1.23 2.28 37.42
C LEU A 144 2.47 2.90 38.08
N GLY A 145 2.57 2.85 39.41
CA GLY A 145 3.64 3.49 40.17
C GLY A 145 3.56 5.01 40.17
N LEU A 146 2.36 5.57 40.03
CA LEU A 146 2.10 7.01 40.07
C LEU A 146 1.63 7.44 41.46
N ASP A 147 2.01 8.65 41.86
CA ASP A 147 1.56 9.30 43.08
C ASP A 147 0.42 10.29 42.77
N SER A 148 -0.60 10.34 43.63
CA SER A 148 -1.72 11.27 43.53
C SER A 148 -1.32 12.72 43.80
N SER A 149 -0.16 12.96 44.43
CA SER A 149 0.37 14.30 44.71
C SER A 149 1.02 15.00 43.49
N GLY A 150 1.28 14.26 42.40
CA GLY A 150 1.96 14.76 41.21
C GLY A 150 1.04 15.34 40.13
N GLU A 151 1.62 15.89 39.07
CA GLU A 151 0.86 16.38 37.91
C GLU A 151 0.25 15.22 37.11
N LEU A 152 -1.02 14.92 37.41
CA LEU A 152 -1.79 13.87 36.75
C LEU A 152 -2.40 14.39 35.44
N THR A 153 -1.85 13.93 34.32
CA THR A 153 -2.40 14.14 32.98
C THR A 153 -2.50 12.82 32.23
N LEU A 154 -3.31 12.79 31.16
CA LEU A 154 -3.34 11.64 30.24
C LEU A 154 -1.95 11.29 29.69
N GLN A 155 -1.07 12.28 29.51
CA GLN A 155 0.29 12.04 29.05
C GLN A 155 1.14 11.35 30.13
N THR A 156 1.04 11.79 31.38
CA THR A 156 1.71 11.17 32.52
C THR A 156 1.27 9.71 32.70
N ILE A 157 -0.04 9.45 32.63
CA ILE A 157 -0.61 8.10 32.73
C ILE A 157 -0.11 7.20 31.58
N LYS A 158 -0.18 7.68 30.34
CA LYS A 158 0.33 6.94 29.17
C LYS A 158 1.83 6.65 29.26
N LYS A 159 2.62 7.58 29.78
CA LYS A 159 4.06 7.40 29.96
C LYS A 159 4.35 6.32 31.00
N ALA A 160 3.66 6.34 32.15
CA ALA A 160 3.80 5.34 33.20
C ALA A 160 3.34 3.95 32.75
N HIS A 161 2.20 3.87 32.05
CA HIS A 161 1.72 2.64 31.42
C HIS A 161 2.76 2.04 30.49
N ARG A 162 3.35 2.83 29.58
CA ARG A 162 4.40 2.36 28.67
C ARG A 162 5.64 1.86 29.41
N ALA A 163 6.00 2.47 30.53
CA ALA A 163 7.12 2.03 31.35
C ALA A 163 6.81 0.65 31.98
N LYS A 164 5.64 0.50 32.60
CA LYS A 164 5.18 -0.77 33.19
C LYS A 164 4.96 -1.88 32.17
N ALA A 165 4.37 -1.57 31.02
CA ALA A 165 4.19 -2.52 29.91
C ALA A 165 5.52 -3.06 29.39
N LYS A 166 6.59 -2.24 29.39
CA LYS A 166 7.93 -2.69 29.04
C LYS A 166 8.56 -3.62 30.08
N GLU A 167 8.16 -3.52 31.36
CA GLU A 167 8.62 -4.44 32.41
C GLU A 167 8.00 -5.83 32.25
N PHE A 168 6.74 -5.91 31.83
CA PHE A 168 5.99 -7.16 31.65
C PHE A 168 5.95 -7.66 30.19
N HIS A 169 6.77 -7.09 29.31
CA HIS A 169 6.81 -7.53 27.91
C HIS A 169 7.37 -8.97 27.82
N PRO A 170 6.78 -9.86 27.00
CA PRO A 170 7.24 -11.25 26.85
C PRO A 170 8.72 -11.35 26.47
N ASP A 171 9.20 -10.48 25.59
CA ASP A 171 10.63 -10.44 25.17
C ASP A 171 11.61 -10.25 26.33
N LYS A 172 11.20 -9.58 27.42
CA LYS A 172 12.03 -9.40 28.62
C LYS A 172 11.79 -10.45 29.70
N ASN A 173 10.71 -11.21 29.61
CA ASN A 173 10.28 -12.20 30.60
C ASN A 173 10.18 -13.59 29.99
N SER A 174 11.19 -13.99 29.21
CA SER A 174 11.25 -15.31 28.60
C SER A 174 11.11 -16.41 29.66
N GLY A 175 10.11 -17.27 29.51
CA GLY A 175 9.83 -18.39 30.42
C GLY A 175 9.01 -18.03 31.66
N LYS A 176 8.51 -16.78 31.79
CA LYS A 176 7.55 -16.39 32.84
C LYS A 176 6.25 -15.91 32.20
N ASP A 177 5.12 -16.47 32.63
CA ASP A 177 3.82 -15.96 32.22
C ASP A 177 3.53 -14.64 32.97
N THR A 178 3.59 -13.53 32.23
CA THR A 178 3.32 -12.17 32.70
C THR A 178 2.02 -11.61 32.14
N THR A 179 1.18 -12.48 31.55
CA THR A 179 -0.07 -12.08 30.88
C THR A 179 -1.05 -11.43 31.86
N ALA A 180 -1.20 -12.01 33.06
CA ALA A 180 -2.08 -11.46 34.09
C ALA A 180 -1.62 -10.08 34.58
N ASP A 181 -0.31 -9.89 34.73
CA ASP A 181 0.27 -8.61 35.14
C ASP A 181 0.08 -7.54 34.05
N MET A 182 0.27 -7.91 32.78
CA MET A 182 0.04 -7.01 31.65
C MET A 182 -1.44 -6.63 31.51
N GLN A 183 -2.36 -7.59 31.73
CA GLN A 183 -3.80 -7.32 31.77
C GLN A 183 -4.15 -6.35 32.90
N ARG A 184 -3.57 -6.52 34.09
CA ARG A 184 -3.77 -5.61 35.23
C ARG A 184 -3.28 -4.20 34.94
N VAL A 185 -2.11 -4.06 34.29
CA VAL A 185 -1.55 -2.76 33.87
C VAL A 185 -2.41 -2.08 32.82
N ASN A 186 -2.95 -2.84 31.86
CA ASN A 186 -3.85 -2.30 30.84
C ASN A 186 -5.19 -1.84 31.44
N ALA A 187 -5.80 -2.66 32.29
CA ALA A 187 -7.04 -2.33 32.98
C ALA A 187 -6.88 -1.07 33.86
N ALA A 188 -5.76 -0.95 34.57
CA ALA A 188 -5.47 0.25 35.36
C ALA A 188 -5.39 1.51 34.50
N LYS A 189 -4.68 1.44 33.36
CA LYS A 189 -4.61 2.57 32.42
C LYS A 189 -5.98 2.94 31.85
N GLU A 190 -6.81 1.96 31.48
CA GLU A 190 -8.17 2.20 30.97
C GLU A 190 -9.05 2.88 32.02
N TYR A 191 -9.02 2.40 33.27
CA TYR A 191 -9.78 2.99 34.36
C TYR A 191 -9.33 4.43 34.67
N LEU A 192 -8.03 4.67 34.69
CA LEU A 192 -7.47 6.01 34.94
C LEU A 192 -7.83 6.99 33.80
N ASP A 193 -7.70 6.58 32.54
CA ASP A 193 -8.06 7.42 31.40
C ASP A 193 -9.56 7.80 31.41
N ALA A 194 -10.43 6.86 31.77
CA ALA A 194 -11.89 7.08 31.81
C ALA A 194 -12.35 7.99 32.96
N ASN A 195 -11.62 8.01 34.09
CA ASN A 195 -12.05 8.69 35.32
C ASN A 195 -11.18 9.91 35.67
N LEU A 196 -10.17 10.24 34.87
CA LEU A 196 -9.23 11.32 35.17
C LEU A 196 -9.92 12.67 35.35
N GLU A 197 -10.82 13.04 34.44
CA GLU A 197 -11.52 14.33 34.49
C GLU A 197 -12.38 14.44 35.76
N TYR A 198 -13.07 13.36 36.11
CA TYR A 198 -13.86 13.29 37.33
C TYR A 198 -12.97 13.44 38.58
N TYR A 199 -11.86 12.70 38.66
CA TYR A 199 -10.92 12.78 39.78
C TYR A 199 -10.34 14.19 39.96
N LEU A 200 -9.84 14.80 38.87
CA LEU A 200 -9.30 16.16 38.88
C LEU A 200 -10.34 17.20 39.33
N SER A 201 -11.60 17.05 38.91
CA SER A 201 -12.69 17.95 39.30
C SER A 201 -13.04 17.89 40.79
N LYS A 202 -12.74 16.78 41.47
CA LYS A 202 -13.02 16.56 42.89
C LYS A 202 -11.87 17.02 43.78
N ILE A 203 -10.63 16.70 43.42
CA ILE A 203 -9.45 17.14 44.19
C ILE A 203 -9.23 18.65 44.08
N SER A 204 -9.63 19.29 42.98
CA SER A 204 -9.49 20.75 42.80
C SER A 204 -10.52 21.57 43.61
N LYS A 205 -11.53 20.93 44.21
CA LYS A 205 -12.59 21.58 45.00
C LYS A 205 -12.40 21.46 46.52
N ASN A 206 -11.39 20.69 46.96
CA ASN A 206 -10.93 20.62 48.35
C ASN A 206 -9.63 21.44 48.51
#